data_AF-A0A817EQW5-F1
#
_entry.id   AF-A0A817EQW5-F1
#
_cell.length_a   1.000
_cell.length_b   1.000
_cell.length_c   1.000
_cell.angle_alpha   90.00
_cell.angle_beta   90.00
_cell.angle_gamma   90.00
#
_symmetry.space_group_name_H-M   'P 1'
#
loop_
_entity.id
_entity.type
_entity.pdbx_description
1 polymer ?
#
loop_
_entity_poly.entity_id
_entity_poly.type
_entity_poly.pdbx_seq_one_letter_code
_entity_poly.pdbx_strand_id
1 'polypeptide(L)'
;MAHGIADEDSTKKEIIDPPDVLDQKLEQLADWIRNAKHFIVFTGKSIKKFRTSEVIKNCNYYRCCIPDFRSSMNTILPTGPGVWELRDHPGVKRSPTAFTVTITKAIPSVTHMALVELARQNLLHFVVSQNIDGLHLRSGLPSPFIAELHGNSNLEICKKCQTKYLRDFRTRTAIKAHDHQTTRKCAKCRSTLYDSIINFGENLPKQELEASFEHARKADVCLVLGSSLRVTPAADIPQLVGERAHDHQTTRKCAKCRSTLYDSIINFGENLPKQELEASFEHARKADVCLVLGSSLRVTPAADIPQLVGEHGGQLIIGNLQSTPLTELANLNIHALCDDLMRGLMTKLNIPIPEWELHRRIRITIKKQIIKIMGLDPDQDIPYTLFSRVRILVRQGTASKYESQKLTGQEFIEHKIPVNDNTGKMDVYIELHWQGHYNEPMYTVRMRLTDSTKDVHLFYNPKRSVWREQ
;
A
#
# COMPACT_ATOMS: atom_id res chain seq x y z
N MET A 1 -11.55 -39.28 23.18
CA MET A 1 -12.18 -39.15 21.86
C MET A 1 -11.67 -37.86 21.23
N ALA A 2 -11.34 -37.86 19.94
CA ALA A 2 -10.84 -36.65 19.30
C ALA A 2 -12.00 -35.68 19.04
N HIS A 3 -11.93 -34.46 19.56
CA HIS A 3 -12.82 -33.39 19.11
C HIS A 3 -12.35 -32.93 17.73
N GLY A 4 -13.27 -32.96 16.76
CA GLY A 4 -12.97 -32.67 15.37
C GLY A 4 -12.48 -31.23 15.18
N ILE A 5 -11.46 -31.08 14.34
CA ILE A 5 -11.10 -29.79 13.77
C ILE A 5 -12.30 -29.35 12.92
N ALA A 6 -12.86 -28.17 13.20
CA ALA A 6 -13.95 -27.61 12.42
C ALA A 6 -13.48 -27.37 10.97
N ASP A 7 -14.36 -27.64 9.99
CA ASP A 7 -14.07 -27.52 8.56
C ASP A 7 -13.45 -26.16 8.22
N GLU A 8 -12.19 -26.16 7.73
CA GLU A 8 -11.43 -24.93 7.44
C GLU A 8 -12.14 -24.03 6.40
N ASP A 9 -13.00 -24.62 5.56
CA ASP A 9 -13.67 -23.94 4.45
C ASP A 9 -14.81 -23.00 4.89
N SER A 10 -15.42 -23.25 6.06
CA SER A 10 -16.47 -22.39 6.64
C SER A 10 -15.95 -20.98 6.98
N THR A 11 -14.67 -20.87 7.35
CA THR A 11 -14.02 -19.63 7.80
C THR A 11 -13.69 -18.64 6.66
N LYS A 12 -13.93 -19.02 5.39
CA LYS A 12 -13.50 -18.26 4.20
C LYS A 12 -14.63 -17.58 3.41
N LYS A 13 -15.85 -17.46 3.98
CA LYS A 13 -17.03 -16.90 3.29
C LYS A 13 -17.09 -15.37 3.44
N GLU A 14 -17.01 -14.65 2.32
CA GLU A 14 -16.97 -13.18 2.28
C GLU A 14 -18.41 -12.58 2.23
N ILE A 15 -18.68 -11.53 3.03
CA ILE A 15 -20.00 -10.86 3.19
C ILE A 15 -19.83 -9.32 3.09
N ILE A 16 -20.89 -8.55 2.79
CA ILE A 16 -20.87 -7.08 2.60
C ILE A 16 -22.02 -6.38 3.35
N ASP A 17 -21.72 -5.22 3.92
CA ASP A 17 -22.58 -4.40 4.78
C ASP A 17 -23.67 -3.63 4.00
N PRO A 18 -24.85 -3.44 4.62
CA PRO A 18 -25.82 -2.43 4.20
C PRO A 18 -25.19 -1.02 4.17
N PRO A 19 -25.50 -0.17 3.16
CA PRO A 19 -24.86 1.14 3.00
C PRO A 19 -25.02 2.11 4.19
N ASP A 20 -26.15 2.05 4.88
CA ASP A 20 -26.51 2.85 6.06
C ASP A 20 -25.65 2.50 7.29
N VAL A 21 -25.47 1.19 7.54
CA VAL A 21 -24.59 0.69 8.60
C VAL A 21 -23.13 1.06 8.34
N LEU A 22 -22.70 1.03 7.07
CA LEU A 22 -21.37 1.45 6.67
C LEU A 22 -21.17 2.97 6.90
N ASP A 23 -22.13 3.81 6.52
CA ASP A 23 -22.03 5.27 6.66
C ASP A 23 -21.84 5.73 8.12
N GLN A 24 -22.57 5.12 9.06
CA GLN A 24 -22.43 5.40 10.50
C GLN A 24 -21.04 5.05 11.03
N LYS A 25 -20.50 3.86 10.67
CA LYS A 25 -19.15 3.43 11.05
C LYS A 25 -18.07 4.39 10.52
N LEU A 26 -18.29 4.91 9.31
CA LEU A 26 -17.36 5.84 8.65
C LEU A 26 -17.36 7.22 9.30
N GLU A 27 -18.50 7.72 9.80
CA GLU A 27 -18.54 8.96 10.57
C GLU A 27 -17.72 8.81 11.86
N GLN A 28 -17.92 7.71 12.60
CA GLN A 28 -17.18 7.44 13.82
C GLN A 28 -15.66 7.32 13.59
N LEU A 29 -15.25 6.65 12.49
CA LEU A 29 -13.84 6.54 12.09
C LEU A 29 -13.26 7.89 11.66
N ALA A 30 -14.04 8.73 10.98
CA ALA A 30 -13.62 10.09 10.63
C ALA A 30 -13.38 10.93 11.89
N ASP A 31 -14.25 10.85 12.89
CA ASP A 31 -14.05 11.51 14.18
C ASP A 31 -12.80 11.04 14.93
N TRP A 32 -12.51 9.73 14.93
CA TRP A 32 -11.26 9.24 15.51
C TRP A 32 -10.03 9.78 14.78
N ILE A 33 -10.03 9.80 13.44
CA ILE A 33 -8.90 10.33 12.65
C ILE A 33 -8.75 11.85 12.81
N ARG A 34 -9.85 12.61 12.90
CA ARG A 34 -9.82 14.07 13.18
C ARG A 34 -9.17 14.39 14.53
N ASN A 35 -9.34 13.52 15.53
CA ASN A 35 -8.86 13.73 16.89
C ASN A 35 -7.53 13.00 17.21
N ALA A 36 -7.05 12.14 16.31
CA ALA A 36 -5.83 11.36 16.49
C ALA A 36 -4.59 12.27 16.53
N LYS A 37 -3.74 12.06 17.54
CA LYS A 37 -2.43 12.72 17.64
C LYS A 37 -1.36 12.00 16.81
N HIS A 38 -1.56 10.71 16.53
CA HIS A 38 -0.64 9.92 15.72
C HIS A 38 -1.38 8.73 15.08
N PHE A 39 -1.90 8.96 13.88
CA PHE A 39 -2.64 7.94 13.12
C PHE A 39 -1.71 7.17 12.16
N ILE A 40 -1.72 5.84 12.25
CA ILE A 40 -0.98 4.94 11.35
C ILE A 40 -1.91 3.96 10.62
N VAL A 41 -1.46 3.46 9.46
CA VAL A 41 -2.19 2.48 8.65
C VAL A 41 -1.34 1.24 8.41
N PHE A 42 -1.89 0.05 8.67
CA PHE A 42 -1.25 -1.22 8.37
C PHE A 42 -1.91 -1.84 7.13
N THR A 43 -1.13 -2.26 6.13
CA THR A 43 -1.65 -2.71 4.83
C THR A 43 -1.18 -4.11 4.43
N GLY A 44 -2.12 -4.91 3.91
CA GLY A 44 -1.89 -6.22 3.31
C GLY A 44 -2.50 -6.34 1.91
N LYS A 45 -2.51 -7.57 1.37
CA LYS A 45 -2.70 -7.82 -0.07
C LYS A 45 -4.17 -7.91 -0.52
N SER A 46 -5.13 -7.62 0.35
CA SER A 46 -6.58 -7.77 0.05
C SER A 46 -7.27 -6.42 -0.14
N ILE A 47 -6.80 -5.61 -1.09
CA ILE A 47 -7.43 -4.34 -1.50
C ILE A 47 -8.15 -4.54 -2.84
N LYS A 48 -9.47 -4.85 -2.85
CA LYS A 48 -10.50 -4.38 -3.85
C LYS A 48 -11.81 -5.16 -3.95
N LYS A 49 -12.87 -4.45 -4.39
CA LYS A 49 -13.74 -4.93 -5.49
C LYS A 49 -14.26 -3.73 -6.29
N PHE A 50 -14.62 -3.95 -7.56
CA PHE A 50 -15.42 -3.01 -8.37
C PHE A 50 -16.89 -3.38 -8.29
N ARG A 51 -17.79 -2.39 -8.09
CA ARG A 51 -19.20 -2.57 -8.40
C ARG A 51 -19.35 -2.92 -9.89
N THR A 52 -20.03 -4.03 -10.15
CA THR A 52 -20.23 -4.63 -11.48
C THR A 52 -21.37 -3.97 -12.23
N SER A 53 -21.12 -3.51 -13.47
CA SER A 53 -21.87 -3.94 -14.68
C SER A 53 -21.54 -3.08 -15.92
N GLU A 54 -21.46 -1.75 -15.81
CA GLU A 54 -21.31 -0.87 -16.99
C GLU A 54 -19.86 -0.55 -17.38
N VAL A 55 -18.95 -0.46 -16.39
CA VAL A 55 -17.61 0.13 -16.60
C VAL A 55 -16.61 -0.86 -17.25
N ILE A 56 -16.83 -2.17 -17.11
CA ILE A 56 -15.82 -3.20 -17.43
C ILE A 56 -15.60 -3.39 -18.94
N LYS A 57 -16.57 -3.06 -19.81
CA LYS A 57 -16.40 -3.24 -21.26
C LYS A 57 -15.52 -2.17 -21.94
N ASN A 58 -15.34 -0.99 -21.35
CA ASN A 58 -14.58 0.11 -21.96
C ASN A 58 -13.47 0.73 -21.07
N CYS A 59 -13.45 0.51 -19.74
CA CYS A 59 -12.39 1.07 -18.90
C CYS A 59 -11.11 0.21 -18.88
N ASN A 60 -10.19 0.53 -19.80
CA ASN A 60 -8.76 0.18 -19.75
C ASN A 60 -8.00 0.70 -18.50
N TYR A 61 -8.69 1.35 -17.57
CA TYR A 61 -8.12 2.30 -16.63
C TYR A 61 -7.92 1.77 -15.20
N TYR A 62 -8.60 0.71 -14.76
CA TYR A 62 -8.56 0.30 -13.35
C TYR A 62 -7.62 -0.89 -13.10
N ARG A 63 -6.32 -0.62 -12.93
CA ARG A 63 -5.26 -1.64 -13.03
C ARG A 63 -4.54 -2.00 -11.72
N CYS A 64 -5.16 -2.24 -10.58
CA CYS A 64 -4.45 -2.93 -9.48
C CYS A 64 -5.24 -4.17 -9.09
N CYS A 65 -5.19 -5.15 -9.99
CA CYS A 65 -5.85 -6.43 -9.87
C CYS A 65 -4.76 -7.50 -9.82
N ILE A 66 -3.90 -7.37 -8.80
CA ILE A 66 -2.86 -8.34 -8.49
C ILE A 66 -3.52 -9.39 -7.59
N PRO A 67 -3.56 -10.68 -7.97
CA PRO A 67 -4.18 -11.69 -7.13
C PRO A 67 -3.56 -11.71 -5.74
N ASP A 68 -4.40 -11.86 -4.72
CA ASP A 68 -4.00 -11.92 -3.34
C ASP A 68 -3.20 -13.23 -3.04
N PHE A 69 -3.03 -13.55 -1.77
CA PHE A 69 -2.39 -14.80 -1.37
C PHE A 69 -3.38 -15.89 -0.97
N ARG A 70 -4.49 -15.58 -0.28
CA ARG A 70 -5.30 -16.57 0.47
C ARG A 70 -6.81 -16.46 0.29
N SER A 71 -7.31 -15.64 -0.64
CA SER A 71 -8.74 -15.64 -0.95
C SER A 71 -9.20 -17.00 -1.45
N SER A 72 -10.37 -17.43 -1.00
CA SER A 72 -10.91 -18.78 -1.24
C SER A 72 -11.27 -19.04 -2.70
N MET A 73 -11.56 -20.31 -3.01
CA MET A 73 -12.10 -20.70 -4.32
C MET A 73 -13.38 -19.95 -4.73
N ASN A 74 -14.19 -19.54 -3.74
CA ASN A 74 -15.47 -18.86 -3.92
C ASN A 74 -15.40 -17.33 -3.67
N THR A 75 -14.20 -16.74 -3.70
CA THR A 75 -14.01 -15.32 -3.42
C THR A 75 -14.81 -14.39 -4.35
N ILE A 76 -15.35 -13.30 -3.80
CA ILE A 76 -16.03 -12.24 -4.53
C ILE A 76 -15.05 -11.34 -5.30
N LEU A 77 -13.73 -11.49 -5.08
CA LEU A 77 -12.67 -10.71 -5.73
C LEU A 77 -12.61 -10.98 -7.24
N PRO A 78 -12.51 -9.93 -8.10
CA PRO A 78 -12.44 -10.10 -9.56
C PRO A 78 -11.13 -10.77 -10.02
N THR A 79 -10.10 -10.86 -9.17
CA THR A 79 -8.87 -11.60 -9.43
C THR A 79 -9.04 -13.12 -9.34
N GLY A 80 -10.18 -13.59 -8.85
CA GLY A 80 -10.37 -14.98 -8.45
C GLY A 80 -9.47 -15.39 -7.28
N PRO A 81 -9.35 -16.71 -7.03
CA PRO A 81 -8.74 -17.25 -5.82
C PRO A 81 -7.26 -16.87 -5.63
N GLY A 82 -6.82 -16.92 -4.38
CA GLY A 82 -5.47 -16.58 -3.95
C GLY A 82 -4.41 -17.51 -4.53
N VAL A 83 -3.15 -17.03 -4.55
CA VAL A 83 -2.04 -17.80 -5.11
C VAL A 83 -1.75 -19.10 -4.32
N TRP A 84 -1.95 -19.11 -3.00
CA TRP A 84 -1.79 -20.33 -2.20
C TRP A 84 -3.02 -21.23 -2.32
N GLU A 85 -4.23 -20.68 -2.28
CA GLU A 85 -5.46 -21.45 -2.47
C GLU A 85 -5.42 -22.30 -3.77
N LEU A 86 -4.93 -21.73 -4.88
CA LEU A 86 -4.73 -22.48 -6.15
C LEU A 86 -3.55 -23.46 -6.13
N ARG A 87 -2.55 -23.25 -5.27
CA ARG A 87 -1.43 -24.17 -5.10
C ARG A 87 -1.87 -25.41 -4.30
N ASP A 88 -2.72 -25.19 -3.32
CA ASP A 88 -3.24 -26.21 -2.41
C ASP A 88 -4.35 -27.05 -3.09
N HIS A 89 -4.92 -26.54 -4.19
CA HIS A 89 -5.87 -27.25 -5.07
C HIS A 89 -5.28 -27.49 -6.49
N PRO A 90 -4.32 -28.41 -6.65
CA PRO A 90 -3.64 -28.64 -7.92
C PRO A 90 -4.62 -29.05 -9.03
N GLY A 91 -4.46 -28.47 -10.21
CA GLY A 91 -5.32 -28.69 -11.38
C GLY A 91 -6.42 -27.63 -11.54
N VAL A 92 -6.83 -26.96 -10.46
CA VAL A 92 -7.77 -25.83 -10.54
C VAL A 92 -7.08 -24.61 -11.15
N LYS A 93 -7.76 -23.94 -12.09
CA LYS A 93 -7.32 -22.67 -12.68
C LYS A 93 -8.32 -21.57 -12.32
N ARG A 94 -7.84 -20.33 -12.27
CA ARG A 94 -8.74 -19.16 -12.17
C ARG A 94 -9.76 -19.17 -13.31
N SER A 95 -10.96 -18.68 -13.03
CA SER A 95 -11.99 -18.46 -14.05
C SER A 95 -11.43 -17.68 -15.24
N PRO A 96 -11.81 -17.99 -16.50
CA PRO A 96 -11.51 -17.15 -17.66
C PRO A 96 -12.00 -15.69 -17.53
N THR A 97 -12.98 -15.43 -16.65
CA THR A 97 -13.47 -14.08 -16.33
C THR A 97 -12.65 -13.36 -15.25
N ALA A 98 -11.65 -14.02 -14.64
CA ALA A 98 -10.82 -13.41 -13.60
C ALA A 98 -9.89 -12.36 -14.20
N PHE A 99 -10.09 -11.10 -13.82
CA PHE A 99 -9.30 -9.98 -14.31
C PHE A 99 -8.04 -9.81 -13.45
N THR A 100 -6.87 -10.04 -14.06
CA THR A 100 -5.58 -9.93 -13.38
C THR A 100 -4.59 -9.10 -14.18
N VAL A 101 -3.68 -8.40 -13.48
CA VAL A 101 -2.60 -7.62 -14.10
C VAL A 101 -1.24 -8.00 -13.50
N THR A 102 -0.17 -7.82 -14.28
CA THR A 102 1.19 -7.92 -13.75
C THR A 102 1.51 -6.72 -12.87
N ILE A 103 2.34 -6.91 -11.84
CA ILE A 103 2.77 -5.84 -10.90
C ILE A 103 3.30 -4.61 -11.66
N THR A 104 4.10 -4.83 -12.71
CA THR A 104 4.66 -3.79 -13.58
C THR A 104 3.60 -2.96 -14.31
N LYS A 105 2.48 -3.57 -14.74
CA LYS A 105 1.37 -2.85 -15.37
C LYS A 105 0.37 -2.28 -14.37
N ALA A 106 0.57 -2.55 -13.08
CA ALA A 106 -0.39 -2.16 -12.07
C ALA A 106 -0.33 -0.65 -11.75
N ILE A 107 -1.47 -0.02 -11.49
CA ILE A 107 -1.56 1.38 -11.03
C ILE A 107 -2.10 1.41 -9.59
N PRO A 108 -1.77 2.41 -8.77
CA PRO A 108 -2.32 2.58 -7.43
C PRO A 108 -3.86 2.53 -7.36
N SER A 109 -4.40 2.02 -6.25
CA SER A 109 -5.85 2.01 -6.02
C SER A 109 -6.37 3.30 -5.40
N VAL A 110 -7.69 3.38 -5.21
CA VAL A 110 -8.34 4.47 -4.50
C VAL A 110 -7.82 4.58 -3.07
N THR A 111 -7.70 3.45 -2.36
CA THR A 111 -7.03 3.34 -1.05
C THR A 111 -5.63 3.95 -1.07
N HIS A 112 -4.79 3.61 -2.06
CA HIS A 112 -3.43 4.16 -2.13
C HIS A 112 -3.42 5.69 -2.30
N MET A 113 -4.24 6.22 -3.21
CA MET A 113 -4.34 7.68 -3.42
C MET A 113 -4.96 8.40 -2.23
N ALA A 114 -5.86 7.76 -1.48
CA ALA A 114 -6.40 8.29 -0.23
C ALA A 114 -5.31 8.39 0.86
N LEU A 115 -4.45 7.37 0.99
CA LEU A 115 -3.31 7.42 1.92
C LEU A 115 -2.31 8.54 1.56
N VAL A 116 -2.05 8.75 0.26
CA VAL A 116 -1.22 9.88 -0.21
C VAL A 116 -1.79 11.22 0.23
N GLU A 117 -3.10 11.47 0.03
CA GLU A 117 -3.69 12.75 0.44
C GLU A 117 -3.79 12.87 1.96
N LEU A 118 -4.11 11.79 2.70
CA LEU A 118 -4.11 11.81 4.18
C LEU A 118 -2.72 12.14 4.75
N ALA A 119 -1.63 11.65 4.12
CA ALA A 119 -0.27 12.03 4.49
C ALA A 119 0.03 13.50 4.13
N ARG A 120 -0.41 13.96 2.95
CA ARG A 120 -0.28 15.35 2.48
C ARG A 120 -1.02 16.35 3.37
N GLN A 121 -2.14 15.95 3.96
CA GLN A 121 -2.91 16.73 4.95
C GLN A 121 -2.37 16.59 6.39
N ASN A 122 -1.24 15.89 6.59
CA ASN A 122 -0.63 15.60 7.90
C ASN A 122 -1.53 14.82 8.89
N LEU A 123 -2.56 14.12 8.40
CA LEU A 123 -3.39 13.24 9.22
C LEU A 123 -2.72 11.87 9.37
N LEU A 124 -2.22 11.30 8.26
CA LEU A 124 -1.53 10.02 8.26
C LEU A 124 -0.04 10.19 8.58
N HIS A 125 0.40 9.58 9.68
CA HIS A 125 1.76 9.72 10.21
C HIS A 125 2.69 8.59 9.73
N PHE A 126 2.18 7.40 9.45
CA PHE A 126 2.97 6.28 8.96
C PHE A 126 2.13 5.17 8.31
N VAL A 127 2.72 4.48 7.32
CA VAL A 127 2.18 3.27 6.70
C VAL A 127 3.10 2.08 6.97
N VAL A 128 2.53 0.98 7.44
CA VAL A 128 3.20 -0.31 7.52
C VAL A 128 2.64 -1.19 6.40
N SER A 129 3.49 -1.82 5.61
CA SER A 129 3.09 -2.59 4.43
C SER A 129 3.69 -3.99 4.43
N GLN A 130 2.82 -4.98 4.26
CA GLN A 130 3.17 -6.36 3.92
C GLN A 130 3.16 -6.63 2.40
N ASN A 131 2.88 -5.61 1.59
CA ASN A 131 2.76 -5.72 0.13
C ASN A 131 4.11 -5.52 -0.56
N ILE A 132 4.40 -6.37 -1.53
CA ILE A 132 5.64 -6.35 -2.32
C ILE A 132 5.48 -5.74 -3.71
N ASP A 133 4.30 -5.23 -4.05
CA ASP A 133 3.98 -4.69 -5.38
C ASP A 133 4.47 -3.25 -5.63
N GLY A 134 4.96 -2.60 -4.57
CA GLY A 134 5.51 -1.24 -4.60
C GLY A 134 4.49 -0.15 -4.93
N LEU A 135 3.18 -0.45 -4.88
CA LEU A 135 2.15 0.51 -5.30
C LEU A 135 2.01 1.72 -4.38
N HIS A 136 2.42 1.62 -3.11
CA HIS A 136 2.47 2.76 -2.19
C HIS A 136 3.51 3.79 -2.62
N LEU A 137 4.77 3.40 -2.84
CA LEU A 137 5.78 4.35 -3.35
C LEU A 137 5.41 4.86 -4.75
N ARG A 138 4.87 3.99 -5.62
CA ARG A 138 4.41 4.36 -6.97
C ARG A 138 3.17 5.25 -6.99
N SER A 139 2.46 5.42 -5.87
CA SER A 139 1.38 6.41 -5.74
C SER A 139 1.87 7.80 -5.39
N GLY A 140 3.17 7.97 -5.10
CA GLY A 140 3.74 9.21 -4.59
C GLY A 140 3.64 9.34 -3.06
N LEU A 141 3.42 8.24 -2.34
CA LEU A 141 3.57 8.25 -0.88
C LEU A 141 5.08 8.40 -0.56
N PRO A 142 5.52 9.46 0.16
CA PRO A 142 6.95 9.69 0.35
C PRO A 142 7.60 8.56 1.14
N SER A 143 8.78 8.10 0.71
CA SER A 143 9.46 6.96 1.34
C SER A 143 9.70 7.05 2.86
N PRO A 144 9.85 8.24 3.52
CA PRO A 144 9.93 8.32 4.98
C PRO A 144 8.62 7.98 5.72
N PHE A 145 7.48 7.95 5.04
CA PHE A 145 6.16 7.68 5.63
C PHE A 145 5.77 6.19 5.55
N ILE A 146 6.65 5.29 5.09
CA ILE A 146 6.32 3.87 4.90
C ILE A 146 7.44 2.90 5.26
N ALA A 147 7.07 1.78 5.89
CA ALA A 147 7.88 0.58 6.05
C ALA A 147 7.32 -0.59 5.21
N GLU A 148 8.10 -1.08 4.24
CA GLU A 148 7.76 -2.25 3.42
C GLU A 148 8.38 -3.53 4.02
N LEU A 149 7.68 -4.16 4.96
CA LEU A 149 8.19 -5.26 5.79
C LEU A 149 8.55 -6.53 5.01
N HIS A 150 7.91 -6.78 3.88
CA HIS A 150 8.26 -7.91 3.00
C HIS A 150 9.14 -7.46 1.80
N GLY A 151 9.65 -6.23 1.86
CA GLY A 151 10.36 -5.60 0.76
C GLY A 151 9.45 -5.23 -0.41
N ASN A 152 10.08 -4.87 -1.52
CA ASN A 152 9.42 -4.30 -2.69
C ASN A 152 10.04 -4.85 -3.97
N SER A 153 9.20 -5.43 -4.83
CA SER A 153 9.62 -6.11 -6.06
C SER A 153 10.13 -5.18 -7.16
N ASN A 154 9.96 -3.88 -6.98
CA ASN A 154 10.43 -2.80 -7.84
C ASN A 154 11.66 -2.07 -7.25
N LEU A 155 12.14 -2.45 -6.07
CA LEU A 155 13.21 -1.77 -5.34
C LEU A 155 14.53 -2.55 -5.39
N GLU A 156 15.64 -1.82 -5.59
CA GLU A 156 17.02 -2.31 -5.43
C GLU A 156 17.77 -1.51 -4.38
N ILE A 157 18.67 -2.15 -3.65
CA ILE A 157 19.47 -1.53 -2.60
C ILE A 157 20.95 -1.84 -2.82
N CYS A 158 21.79 -0.81 -2.75
CA CYS A 158 23.24 -1.00 -2.76
C CYS A 158 23.76 -1.30 -1.34
N LYS A 159 24.10 -2.55 -1.03
CA LYS A 159 24.62 -2.94 0.30
C LYS A 159 25.92 -2.22 0.73
N LYS A 160 26.65 -1.56 -0.18
CA LYS A 160 27.85 -0.75 0.13
C LYS A 160 27.56 0.68 0.57
N CYS A 161 26.53 1.34 0.00
CA CYS A 161 26.26 2.76 0.24
C CYS A 161 24.80 3.07 0.59
N GLN A 162 23.99 2.03 0.85
CA GLN A 162 22.58 2.04 1.21
C GLN A 162 21.64 2.85 0.29
N THR A 163 22.13 3.25 -0.88
CA THR A 163 21.33 3.96 -1.88
C THR A 163 20.28 3.01 -2.44
N LYS A 164 19.01 3.39 -2.25
CA LYS A 164 17.81 2.71 -2.73
C LYS A 164 17.48 3.20 -4.16
N TYR A 165 17.00 2.29 -5.02
CA TYR A 165 16.66 2.55 -6.42
C TYR A 165 15.27 1.97 -6.71
N LEU A 166 14.26 2.83 -6.77
CA LEU A 166 12.93 2.40 -7.23
C LEU A 166 12.93 2.36 -8.77
N ARG A 167 12.56 1.21 -9.34
CA ARG A 167 12.52 0.99 -10.80
C ARG A 167 11.08 0.73 -11.22
N ASP A 168 10.71 0.99 -12.47
CA ASP A 168 9.36 0.66 -12.95
C ASP A 168 9.12 -0.84 -13.16
N PHE A 169 10.21 -1.60 -13.34
CA PHE A 169 10.21 -3.02 -13.63
C PHE A 169 10.57 -3.86 -12.40
N ARG A 170 10.19 -5.14 -12.42
CA ARG A 170 10.55 -6.10 -11.37
C ARG A 170 12.07 -6.28 -11.32
N THR A 171 12.69 -6.02 -10.17
CA THR A 171 14.14 -5.94 -10.03
C THR A 171 14.80 -7.32 -9.93
N ARG A 172 14.18 -8.26 -9.22
CA ARG A 172 14.71 -9.62 -9.04
C ARG A 172 14.92 -10.35 -10.37
N THR A 173 16.18 -10.64 -10.68
CA THR A 173 16.63 -11.42 -11.84
C THR A 173 17.04 -12.85 -11.50
N ALA A 174 17.30 -13.16 -10.23
CA ALA A 174 17.80 -14.45 -9.80
C ALA A 174 16.73 -15.55 -9.85
N ILE A 175 17.12 -16.73 -10.35
CA ILE A 175 16.27 -17.93 -10.45
C ILE A 175 16.17 -18.66 -9.11
N LYS A 176 17.25 -18.66 -8.31
CA LYS A 176 17.30 -19.32 -7.01
C LYS A 176 16.53 -18.51 -5.95
N ALA A 177 15.97 -19.21 -4.96
CA ALA A 177 15.56 -18.58 -3.70
C ALA A 177 16.81 -18.06 -2.96
N HIS A 178 16.66 -16.99 -2.17
CA HIS A 178 17.71 -16.39 -1.32
C HIS A 178 18.92 -15.77 -2.05
N ASP A 179 19.02 -15.88 -3.37
CA ASP A 179 19.91 -15.04 -4.17
C ASP A 179 19.17 -13.76 -4.56
N HIS A 180 19.56 -12.64 -3.94
CA HIS A 180 19.00 -11.31 -4.20
C HIS A 180 19.89 -10.49 -5.14
N GLN A 181 20.98 -11.05 -5.68
CA GLN A 181 21.85 -10.29 -6.57
C GLN A 181 21.12 -9.94 -7.87
N THR A 182 21.09 -8.64 -8.17
CA THR A 182 20.64 -8.15 -9.47
C THR A 182 21.84 -8.02 -10.40
N THR A 183 21.58 -8.05 -11.71
CA THR A 183 22.63 -7.85 -12.72
C THR A 183 23.14 -6.41 -12.83
N ARG A 184 22.64 -5.49 -12.00
CA ARG A 184 22.90 -4.04 -12.09
C ARG A 184 23.90 -3.54 -11.05
N LYS A 185 24.51 -2.39 -11.33
CA LYS A 185 25.53 -1.74 -10.50
C LYS A 185 25.04 -0.38 -10.02
N CYS A 186 25.42 -0.01 -8.80
CA CYS A 186 25.08 1.26 -8.19
C CYS A 186 25.70 2.44 -8.96
N ALA A 187 24.87 3.41 -9.36
CA ALA A 187 25.30 4.66 -10.00
C ALA A 187 26.38 5.41 -9.19
N LYS A 188 26.29 5.42 -7.85
CA LYS A 188 27.22 6.16 -6.97
C LYS A 188 28.56 5.44 -6.74
N CYS A 189 28.53 4.16 -6.35
CA CYS A 189 29.73 3.44 -5.87
C CYS A 189 30.12 2.21 -6.69
N ARG A 190 29.42 1.93 -7.80
CA ARG A 190 29.64 0.81 -8.74
C ARG A 190 29.56 -0.62 -8.15
N SER A 191 29.23 -0.77 -6.87
CA SER A 191 28.95 -2.09 -6.26
C SER A 191 27.68 -2.74 -6.83
N THR A 192 27.54 -4.05 -6.67
CA THR A 192 26.33 -4.81 -7.06
C THR A 192 25.09 -4.31 -6.30
N LEU A 193 23.95 -4.24 -7.00
CA LEU A 193 22.65 -3.95 -6.42
C LEU A 193 21.92 -5.25 -6.05
N TYR A 194 21.14 -5.21 -4.99
CA TYR A 194 20.36 -6.36 -4.49
C TYR A 194 18.87 -6.02 -4.50
N ASP A 195 17.99 -6.96 -4.83
CA ASP A 195 16.56 -6.75 -4.61
C ASP A 195 16.22 -6.78 -3.10
N SER A 196 15.09 -6.17 -2.74
CA SER A 196 14.66 -6.05 -1.35
C SER A 196 13.63 -7.12 -0.92
N ILE A 197 13.17 -7.98 -1.82
CA ILE A 197 12.05 -8.91 -1.57
C ILE A 197 12.47 -9.93 -0.50
N ILE A 198 11.65 -10.11 0.53
CA ILE A 198 11.84 -11.15 1.55
C ILE A 198 11.21 -12.47 1.08
N ASN A 199 11.96 -13.57 1.14
CA ASN A 199 11.49 -14.94 0.91
C ASN A 199 11.11 -15.63 2.25
N PHE A 200 10.38 -16.75 2.18
CA PHE A 200 10.12 -17.57 3.37
C PHE A 200 11.42 -18.09 3.99
N GLY A 201 11.53 -17.99 5.32
CA GLY A 201 12.75 -18.36 6.06
C GLY A 201 13.80 -17.26 6.17
N GLU A 202 13.58 -16.10 5.55
CA GLU A 202 14.39 -14.89 5.78
C GLU A 202 13.78 -14.03 6.90
N ASN A 203 14.64 -13.28 7.60
CA ASN A 203 14.21 -12.31 8.61
C ASN A 203 13.61 -11.06 7.95
N LEU A 204 12.61 -10.46 8.60
CA LEU A 204 12.11 -9.13 8.21
C LEU A 204 13.24 -8.09 8.29
N PRO A 205 13.24 -7.06 7.41
CA PRO A 205 14.29 -6.06 7.36
C PRO A 205 14.25 -5.19 8.63
N LYS A 206 15.37 -5.18 9.36
CA LYS A 206 15.45 -4.67 10.72
C LYS A 206 15.04 -3.19 10.84
N GLN A 207 15.50 -2.32 9.95
CA GLN A 207 15.25 -0.88 10.03
C GLN A 207 13.76 -0.55 9.84
N GLU A 208 13.14 -1.14 8.82
CA GLU A 208 11.71 -1.00 8.52
C GLU A 208 10.84 -1.59 9.65
N LEU A 209 11.26 -2.71 10.27
CA LEU A 209 10.56 -3.29 11.42
C LEU A 209 10.69 -2.42 12.69
N GLU A 210 11.89 -1.93 13.01
CA GLU A 210 12.14 -1.02 14.13
C GLU A 210 11.35 0.28 14.01
N ALA A 211 11.35 0.91 12.82
CA ALA A 211 10.55 2.09 12.53
C ALA A 211 9.04 1.82 12.69
N SER A 212 8.55 0.68 12.21
CA SER A 212 7.14 0.31 12.37
C SER A 212 6.73 0.19 13.83
N PHE A 213 7.55 -0.45 14.67
CA PHE A 213 7.31 -0.51 16.11
C PHE A 213 7.45 0.85 16.80
N GLU A 214 8.38 1.71 16.36
CA GLU A 214 8.51 3.07 16.91
C GLU A 214 7.27 3.94 16.63
N HIS A 215 6.74 3.88 15.42
CA HIS A 215 5.49 4.58 15.06
C HIS A 215 4.27 3.96 15.75
N ALA A 216 4.21 2.64 15.92
CA ALA A 216 3.17 1.99 16.73
C ALA A 216 3.21 2.46 18.20
N ARG A 217 4.39 2.55 18.82
CA ARG A 217 4.56 3.13 20.17
C ARG A 217 4.21 4.61 20.27
N LYS A 218 4.00 5.33 19.16
CA LYS A 218 3.53 6.72 19.15
C LYS A 218 2.03 6.82 18.87
N ALA A 219 1.46 5.81 18.20
CA ALA A 219 0.09 5.81 17.72
C ALA A 219 -0.96 5.86 18.84
N ASP A 220 -2.08 6.50 18.51
CA ASP A 220 -3.36 6.41 19.22
C ASP A 220 -4.48 5.84 18.32
N VAL A 221 -4.27 5.78 16.99
CA VAL A 221 -5.15 5.10 16.04
C VAL A 221 -4.33 4.26 15.06
N CYS A 222 -4.68 2.98 14.88
CA CYS A 222 -4.13 2.09 13.86
C CYS A 222 -5.25 1.49 13.00
N LEU A 223 -5.29 1.83 11.70
CA LEU A 223 -6.26 1.27 10.76
C LEU A 223 -5.62 0.11 9.97
N VAL A 224 -6.18 -1.09 10.08
CA VAL A 224 -5.71 -2.29 9.35
C VAL A 224 -6.53 -2.50 8.08
N LEU A 225 -5.87 -2.50 6.92
CA LEU A 225 -6.49 -2.64 5.60
C LEU A 225 -5.95 -3.87 4.86
N GLY A 226 -6.81 -4.82 4.55
CA GLY A 226 -6.49 -5.95 3.66
C GLY A 226 -5.41 -6.91 4.16
N SER A 227 -5.15 -6.98 5.48
CA SER A 227 -4.29 -8.01 6.08
C SER A 227 -5.11 -8.98 6.94
N SER A 228 -4.64 -10.22 7.05
CA SER A 228 -5.19 -11.24 7.95
C SER A 228 -4.46 -11.34 9.30
N LEU A 229 -3.41 -10.53 9.52
CA LEU A 229 -2.62 -10.48 10.77
C LEU A 229 -2.14 -11.85 11.29
N ARG A 230 -1.73 -12.76 10.38
CA ARG A 230 -1.24 -14.11 10.73
C ARG A 230 0.28 -14.29 10.71
N VAL A 231 1.06 -13.24 10.47
CA VAL A 231 2.52 -13.34 10.25
C VAL A 231 3.24 -12.46 11.27
N THR A 232 3.80 -13.08 12.30
CA THR A 232 4.65 -12.42 13.30
C THR A 232 6.07 -12.17 12.75
N PRO A 233 6.82 -11.17 13.25
CA PRO A 233 6.41 -10.16 14.22
C PRO A 233 5.58 -9.01 13.62
N ALA A 234 5.26 -9.04 12.32
CA ALA A 234 4.51 -7.97 11.67
C ALA A 234 3.06 -7.84 12.19
N ALA A 235 2.44 -8.95 12.59
CA ALA A 235 1.10 -8.99 13.19
C ALA A 235 1.02 -8.33 14.57
N ASP A 236 2.16 -8.19 15.27
CA ASP A 236 2.23 -7.67 16.64
C ASP A 236 2.18 -6.12 16.66
N ILE A 237 2.36 -5.49 15.50
CA ILE A 237 2.42 -4.03 15.36
C ILE A 237 1.08 -3.36 15.70
N PRO A 238 -0.09 -3.79 15.17
CA PRO A 238 -1.38 -3.27 15.62
C PRO A 238 -1.70 -3.59 17.08
N GLN A 239 -1.27 -4.76 17.58
CA GLN A 239 -1.43 -5.14 18.99
C GLN A 239 -0.73 -4.14 19.90
N LEU A 240 0.51 -3.74 19.59
CA LEU A 240 1.27 -2.77 20.39
C LEU A 240 0.59 -1.38 20.50
N VAL A 241 -0.22 -0.98 19.51
CA VAL A 241 -1.00 0.26 19.59
C VAL A 241 -2.15 0.13 20.59
N GLY A 242 -2.82 -1.02 20.62
CA GLY A 242 -3.77 -1.37 21.68
C GLY A 242 -3.10 -1.50 23.05
N GLU A 243 -1.86 -1.98 23.10
CA GLU A 243 -1.08 -2.16 24.34
C GLU A 243 -0.54 -0.85 24.95
N ARG A 244 -0.63 0.28 24.25
CA ARG A 244 -0.16 1.56 24.80
C ARG A 244 -1.18 2.24 25.72
N ALA A 245 -2.42 1.77 25.76
CA ALA A 245 -3.43 2.25 26.72
C ALA A 245 -3.16 1.81 28.19
N HIS A 246 -2.00 1.17 28.46
CA HIS A 246 -1.71 0.43 29.68
C HIS A 246 -0.98 1.21 30.78
N ASP A 247 -0.59 2.47 30.57
CA ASP A 247 -0.25 3.38 31.69
C ASP A 247 -1.45 4.27 32.01
N HIS A 248 -2.28 3.79 32.93
CA HIS A 248 -3.48 4.50 33.38
C HIS A 248 -3.21 5.86 34.02
N GLN A 249 -1.96 6.24 34.32
CA GLN A 249 -1.67 7.50 35.00
C GLN A 249 -1.98 8.72 34.14
N THR A 250 -3.12 9.35 34.41
CA THR A 250 -3.44 10.63 33.79
C THR A 250 -2.63 11.75 34.43
N THR A 251 -2.31 12.78 33.66
CA THR A 251 -1.61 14.00 34.15
C THR A 251 -2.44 14.84 35.13
N ARG A 252 -3.67 14.44 35.44
CA ARG A 252 -4.62 15.19 36.28
C ARG A 252 -4.51 14.74 37.74
N LYS A 253 -4.75 15.68 38.65
CA LYS A 253 -4.81 15.41 40.10
C LYS A 253 -6.25 15.47 40.60
N CYS A 254 -6.60 14.59 41.54
CA CYS A 254 -7.93 14.58 42.15
C CYS A 254 -8.22 15.92 42.86
N ALA A 255 -9.38 16.52 42.58
CA ALA A 255 -9.77 17.80 43.16
C ALA A 255 -9.92 17.75 44.70
N LYS A 256 -10.23 16.57 45.27
CA LYS A 256 -10.34 16.36 46.73
C LYS A 256 -9.00 16.03 47.40
N CYS A 257 -8.30 14.99 46.93
CA CYS A 257 -7.12 14.44 47.64
C CYS A 257 -5.77 14.72 46.97
N ARG A 258 -5.73 15.40 45.82
CA ARG A 258 -4.51 15.74 45.04
C ARG A 258 -3.67 14.55 44.55
N SER A 259 -4.06 13.30 44.80
CA SER A 259 -3.46 12.10 44.18
C SER A 259 -3.57 12.12 42.65
N THR A 260 -2.69 11.38 41.98
CA THR A 260 -2.80 11.12 40.52
C THR A 260 -4.14 10.46 40.22
N LEU A 261 -4.85 10.95 39.20
CA LEU A 261 -6.04 10.29 38.68
C LEU A 261 -5.62 9.24 37.66
N TYR A 262 -6.19 8.05 37.79
CA TYR A 262 -6.01 6.96 36.85
C TYR A 262 -7.21 6.92 35.89
N ASP A 263 -7.00 6.60 34.62
CA ASP A 263 -8.12 6.26 33.72
C ASP A 263 -8.57 4.81 33.94
N SER A 264 -9.71 4.48 33.34
CA SER A 264 -10.42 3.22 33.54
C SER A 264 -10.52 2.40 32.23
N ILE A 265 -9.55 2.56 31.34
CA ILE A 265 -9.42 1.69 30.16
C ILE A 265 -9.07 0.27 30.65
N ILE A 266 -9.24 -0.76 29.82
CA ILE A 266 -8.88 -2.14 30.19
C ILE A 266 -8.08 -2.74 29.03
N ASN A 267 -7.10 -3.53 29.41
CA ASN A 267 -5.87 -3.70 28.68
C ASN A 267 -5.52 -5.19 28.54
N PHE A 268 -4.71 -5.52 27.54
CA PHE A 268 -4.42 -6.92 27.23
C PHE A 268 -3.51 -7.53 28.31
N GLY A 269 -4.08 -8.47 29.08
CA GLY A 269 -3.40 -9.11 30.22
C GLY A 269 -3.78 -8.53 31.59
N GLU A 270 -4.56 -7.45 31.65
CA GLU A 270 -5.12 -6.95 32.91
C GLU A 270 -6.47 -7.61 33.24
N ASN A 271 -6.81 -7.67 34.53
CA ASN A 271 -8.10 -8.18 34.97
C ASN A 271 -9.19 -7.12 34.73
N LEU A 272 -10.34 -7.54 34.18
CA LEU A 272 -11.52 -6.68 34.11
C LEU A 272 -11.97 -6.27 35.53
N PRO A 273 -12.38 -5.01 35.75
CA PRO A 273 -12.92 -4.53 37.02
C PRO A 273 -14.06 -5.42 37.52
N LYS A 274 -13.90 -5.93 38.75
CA LYS A 274 -14.70 -7.04 39.25
C LYS A 274 -16.19 -6.70 39.38
N GLN A 275 -16.52 -5.50 39.88
CA GLN A 275 -17.92 -5.11 40.12
C GLN A 275 -18.68 -4.92 38.79
N GLU A 276 -18.03 -4.31 37.81
CA GLU A 276 -18.53 -4.05 36.47
C GLU A 276 -18.70 -5.35 35.67
N LEU A 277 -17.77 -6.30 35.83
CA LEU A 277 -17.84 -7.63 35.26
C LEU A 277 -18.98 -8.45 35.88
N GLU A 278 -19.09 -8.48 37.22
CA GLU A 278 -20.18 -9.16 37.93
C GLU A 278 -21.55 -8.58 37.52
N ALA A 279 -21.69 -7.25 37.46
CA ALA A 279 -22.91 -6.58 36.99
C ALA A 279 -23.23 -6.93 35.53
N SER A 280 -22.22 -6.98 34.65
CA SER A 280 -22.41 -7.33 33.24
C SER A 280 -22.91 -8.77 33.06
N PHE A 281 -22.40 -9.73 33.85
CA PHE A 281 -22.95 -11.08 33.87
C PHE A 281 -24.38 -11.14 34.45
N GLU A 282 -24.70 -10.35 35.48
CA GLU A 282 -26.08 -10.24 35.98
C GLU A 282 -27.06 -9.66 34.96
N HIS A 283 -26.63 -8.69 34.16
CA HIS A 283 -27.43 -8.14 33.07
C HIS A 283 -27.56 -9.14 31.91
N ALA A 284 -26.49 -9.85 31.53
CA ALA A 284 -26.55 -10.90 30.52
C ALA A 284 -27.56 -12.00 30.86
N ARG A 285 -27.61 -12.46 32.12
CA ARG A 285 -28.63 -13.43 32.59
C ARG A 285 -30.09 -12.95 32.46
N LYS A 286 -30.31 -11.64 32.27
CA LYS A 286 -31.64 -11.01 32.17
C LYS A 286 -31.93 -10.47 30.76
N ALA A 287 -30.99 -10.58 29.82
CA ALA A 287 -31.07 -9.93 28.52
C ALA A 287 -31.70 -10.86 27.48
N ASP A 288 -32.85 -10.47 26.91
CA ASP A 288 -33.52 -11.22 25.84
C ASP A 288 -32.85 -11.03 24.46
N VAL A 289 -31.98 -10.02 24.32
CA VAL A 289 -31.24 -9.67 23.10
C VAL A 289 -29.85 -9.16 23.47
N CYS A 290 -28.80 -9.58 22.76
CA CYS A 290 -27.44 -9.07 22.91
C CYS A 290 -26.81 -8.76 21.56
N LEU A 291 -26.24 -7.57 21.39
CA LEU A 291 -25.59 -7.13 20.16
C LEU A 291 -24.09 -6.93 20.38
N VAL A 292 -23.27 -7.73 19.71
CA VAL A 292 -21.80 -7.67 19.70
C VAL A 292 -21.32 -7.04 18.40
N LEU A 293 -20.54 -5.97 18.46
CA LEU A 293 -19.99 -5.30 17.28
C LEU A 293 -18.47 -5.20 17.37
N GLY A 294 -17.78 -5.48 16.26
CA GLY A 294 -16.33 -5.30 16.11
C GLY A 294 -15.44 -6.24 16.96
N SER A 295 -16.03 -7.16 17.72
CA SER A 295 -15.27 -8.10 18.56
C SER A 295 -15.00 -9.41 17.83
N SER A 296 -13.77 -9.93 17.97
CA SER A 296 -13.42 -11.29 17.56
C SER A 296 -13.96 -12.36 18.50
N LEU A 297 -14.45 -11.97 19.69
CA LEU A 297 -14.95 -12.83 20.78
C LEU A 297 -13.96 -13.92 21.20
N ARG A 298 -12.68 -13.55 21.35
CA ARG A 298 -11.59 -14.45 21.78
C ARG A 298 -11.01 -14.13 23.16
N VAL A 299 -11.53 -13.10 23.84
CA VAL A 299 -10.99 -12.57 25.10
C VAL A 299 -11.96 -12.84 26.23
N THR A 300 -11.80 -14.00 26.88
CA THR A 300 -12.45 -14.37 28.15
C THR A 300 -11.88 -13.53 29.30
N PRO A 301 -12.69 -13.14 30.31
CA PRO A 301 -14.11 -13.44 30.50
C PRO A 301 -15.09 -12.50 29.79
N ALA A 302 -14.63 -11.49 29.04
CA ALA A 302 -15.53 -10.54 28.37
C ALA A 302 -16.33 -11.18 27.21
N ALA A 303 -15.75 -12.16 26.50
CA ALA A 303 -16.43 -12.92 25.44
C ALA A 303 -17.53 -13.85 25.99
N ASP A 304 -17.44 -14.27 27.24
CA ASP A 304 -18.37 -15.19 27.89
C ASP A 304 -19.72 -14.51 28.20
N ILE A 305 -19.75 -13.17 28.27
CA ILE A 305 -20.94 -12.37 28.56
C ILE A 305 -22.00 -12.50 27.44
N PRO A 306 -21.70 -12.26 26.15
CA PRO A 306 -22.63 -12.53 25.06
C PRO A 306 -22.87 -14.02 24.81
N GLN A 307 -21.90 -14.90 25.11
CA GLN A 307 -22.09 -16.35 25.06
C GLN A 307 -23.23 -16.77 25.99
N LEU A 308 -23.22 -16.29 27.23
CA LEU A 308 -24.26 -16.58 28.22
C LEU A 308 -25.66 -16.18 27.72
N VAL A 309 -25.80 -15.07 26.97
CA VAL A 309 -27.09 -14.64 26.41
C VAL A 309 -27.60 -15.62 25.34
N GLY A 310 -26.73 -16.03 24.42
CA GLY A 310 -27.10 -17.02 23.40
C GLY A 310 -27.40 -18.40 23.99
N GLU A 311 -26.65 -18.83 25.02
CA GLU A 311 -26.84 -20.13 25.67
C GLU A 311 -28.15 -20.24 26.48
N HIS A 312 -28.65 -19.15 27.07
CA HIS A 312 -29.93 -19.15 27.79
C HIS A 312 -31.16 -18.93 26.89
N GLY A 313 -30.95 -18.69 25.59
CA GLY A 313 -32.01 -18.57 24.57
C GLY A 313 -32.34 -17.14 24.12
N GLY A 314 -31.59 -16.13 24.59
CA GLY A 314 -31.68 -14.76 24.09
C GLY A 314 -31.17 -14.61 22.65
N GLN A 315 -31.64 -13.58 21.94
CA GLN A 315 -31.22 -13.27 20.57
C GLN A 315 -29.81 -12.66 20.55
N LEU A 316 -28.79 -13.46 20.27
CA LEU A 316 -27.40 -13.01 20.11
C LEU A 316 -27.16 -12.54 18.66
N ILE A 317 -26.77 -11.29 18.46
CA ILE A 317 -26.41 -10.72 17.16
C ILE A 317 -24.93 -10.33 17.21
N ILE A 318 -24.15 -10.71 16.21
CA ILE A 318 -22.72 -10.41 16.10
C ILE A 318 -22.50 -9.49 14.88
N GLY A 319 -21.37 -8.79 14.82
CA GLY A 319 -20.98 -8.00 13.66
C GLY A 319 -19.47 -7.85 13.54
N ASN A 320 -18.83 -8.73 12.78
CA ASN A 320 -17.38 -8.80 12.62
C ASN A 320 -16.98 -9.30 11.22
N LEU A 321 -15.84 -8.83 10.69
CA LEU A 321 -15.33 -9.15 9.34
C LEU A 321 -14.92 -10.63 9.13
N GLN A 322 -14.86 -11.41 10.20
CA GLN A 322 -14.46 -12.81 10.22
C GLN A 322 -15.36 -13.56 11.20
N SER A 323 -15.53 -14.87 10.99
CA SER A 323 -16.22 -15.72 11.96
C SER A 323 -15.58 -15.65 13.35
N THR A 324 -16.42 -15.60 14.36
CA THR A 324 -16.06 -15.57 15.77
C THR A 324 -16.33 -16.95 16.40
N PRO A 325 -15.76 -17.28 17.58
CA PRO A 325 -16.07 -18.53 18.28
C PRO A 325 -17.57 -18.71 18.59
N LEU A 326 -18.34 -17.62 18.69
CA LEU A 326 -19.79 -17.64 18.96
C LEU A 326 -20.66 -17.47 17.70
N THR A 327 -20.09 -17.56 16.50
CA THR A 327 -20.84 -17.28 15.25
C THR A 327 -22.00 -18.27 15.03
N GLU A 328 -21.88 -19.53 15.43
CA GLU A 328 -22.97 -20.53 15.36
C GLU A 328 -24.03 -20.32 16.45
N LEU A 329 -23.69 -19.63 17.54
CA LEU A 329 -24.60 -19.28 18.63
C LEU A 329 -25.40 -18.00 18.31
N ALA A 330 -24.98 -17.25 17.30
CA ALA A 330 -25.56 -15.96 16.94
C ALA A 330 -26.62 -16.05 15.83
N ASN A 331 -27.73 -15.37 16.04
CA ASN A 331 -28.84 -15.22 15.13
C ASN A 331 -28.54 -14.34 13.89
N LEU A 332 -27.46 -13.51 13.87
CA LEU A 332 -27.11 -12.59 12.76
C LEU A 332 -25.63 -12.09 12.78
N ASN A 333 -25.02 -11.71 11.62
CA ASN A 333 -23.60 -11.29 11.41
C ASN A 333 -23.39 -10.15 10.34
N ILE A 334 -22.27 -9.34 10.37
CA ILE A 334 -22.07 -8.02 9.64
C ILE A 334 -20.58 -7.82 9.12
N HIS A 335 -20.27 -7.39 7.86
CA HIS A 335 -18.90 -7.41 7.19
C HIS A 335 -18.68 -6.36 6.02
N ALA A 336 -17.46 -5.93 5.57
CA ALA A 336 -17.26 -4.83 4.54
C ALA A 336 -15.98 -4.86 3.61
N LEU A 337 -15.85 -3.91 2.63
CA LEU A 337 -14.76 -3.79 1.59
C LEU A 337 -13.85 -2.54 1.69
N CYS A 338 -12.55 -2.66 1.35
CA CYS A 338 -11.51 -1.62 1.52
C CYS A 338 -11.64 -0.34 0.67
N ASP A 339 -11.72 -0.42 -0.68
CA ASP A 339 -11.76 0.79 -1.53
C ASP A 339 -13.07 1.58 -1.32
N ASP A 340 -14.18 0.91 -0.95
CA ASP A 340 -15.46 1.54 -0.59
C ASP A 340 -15.39 2.21 0.79
N LEU A 341 -14.79 1.53 1.79
CA LEU A 341 -14.48 2.12 3.10
C LEU A 341 -13.65 3.40 2.96
N MET A 342 -12.58 3.39 2.16
CA MET A 342 -11.73 4.57 1.98
C MET A 342 -12.43 5.70 1.22
N ARG A 343 -13.30 5.40 0.24
CA ARG A 343 -14.13 6.43 -0.40
C ARG A 343 -15.08 7.10 0.58
N GLY A 344 -15.79 6.30 1.36
CA GLY A 344 -16.71 6.79 2.37
C GLY A 344 -15.99 7.61 3.45
N LEU A 345 -14.86 7.10 3.98
CA LEU A 345 -14.05 7.79 4.97
C LEU A 345 -13.55 9.15 4.49
N MET A 346 -13.01 9.21 3.27
CA MET A 346 -12.53 10.46 2.67
C MET A 346 -13.67 11.46 2.42
N THR A 347 -14.87 10.95 2.12
CA THR A 347 -16.09 11.78 2.02
C THR A 347 -16.46 12.37 3.38
N LYS A 348 -16.48 11.55 4.45
CA LYS A 348 -16.72 12.02 5.83
C LYS A 348 -15.68 13.03 6.30
N LEU A 349 -14.40 12.80 6.02
CA LEU A 349 -13.32 13.74 6.32
C LEU A 349 -13.37 15.02 5.46
N ASN A 350 -14.21 15.08 4.42
CA ASN A 350 -14.27 16.16 3.43
C ASN A 350 -12.92 16.38 2.71
N ILE A 351 -12.21 15.29 2.41
CA ILE A 351 -10.91 15.31 1.70
C ILE A 351 -11.08 14.65 0.33
N PRO A 352 -10.82 15.36 -0.79
CA PRO A 352 -10.93 14.77 -2.12
C PRO A 352 -9.80 13.77 -2.35
N ILE A 353 -10.11 12.61 -2.93
CA ILE A 353 -9.09 11.63 -3.32
C ILE A 353 -8.49 12.05 -4.67
N PRO A 354 -7.17 12.31 -4.77
CA PRO A 354 -6.54 12.75 -6.01
C PRO A 354 -6.54 11.67 -7.10
N GLU A 355 -6.52 12.09 -8.36
CA GLU A 355 -6.21 11.17 -9.48
C GLU A 355 -4.73 10.80 -9.44
N TRP A 356 -4.41 9.54 -9.75
CA TRP A 356 -3.02 9.12 -9.92
C TRP A 356 -2.41 9.69 -11.21
N GLU A 357 -1.27 10.37 -11.07
CA GLU A 357 -0.40 10.75 -12.19
C GLU A 357 0.98 10.10 -12.04
N LEU A 358 1.53 9.61 -13.14
CA LEU A 358 2.88 9.08 -13.23
C LEU A 358 3.87 10.24 -13.34
N HIS A 359 4.70 10.44 -12.32
CA HIS A 359 5.76 11.46 -12.33
C HIS A 359 7.06 10.90 -12.92
N ARG A 360 7.59 11.58 -13.94
CA ARG A 360 8.92 11.35 -14.53
C ARG A 360 9.78 12.60 -14.33
N ARG A 361 11.00 12.41 -13.83
CA ARG A 361 12.01 13.46 -13.75
C ARG A 361 13.16 13.14 -14.70
N ILE A 362 13.55 14.13 -15.50
CA ILE A 362 14.57 13.99 -16.55
C ILE A 362 15.58 15.12 -16.39
N ARG A 363 16.87 14.82 -16.55
CA ARG A 363 17.92 15.83 -16.70
C ARG A 363 18.57 15.70 -18.06
N ILE A 364 18.65 16.82 -18.77
CA ILE A 364 19.38 16.96 -20.03
C ILE A 364 20.46 18.01 -19.84
N THR A 365 21.72 17.62 -20.06
CA THR A 365 22.88 18.50 -19.98
C THR A 365 23.55 18.57 -21.33
N ILE A 366 23.76 19.77 -21.85
CA ILE A 366 24.61 20.01 -23.03
C ILE A 366 25.89 20.65 -22.52
N LYS A 367 27.05 20.02 -22.76
CA LYS A 367 28.37 20.60 -22.43
C LYS A 367 29.39 20.22 -23.50
N LYS A 368 30.09 21.21 -24.06
CA LYS A 368 31.13 21.00 -25.10
C LYS A 368 30.64 20.10 -26.25
N GLN A 369 29.43 20.37 -26.75
CA GLN A 369 28.75 19.60 -27.80
C GLN A 369 28.41 18.13 -27.44
N ILE A 370 28.57 17.71 -26.19
CA ILE A 370 28.09 16.41 -25.68
C ILE A 370 26.73 16.63 -25.03
N ILE A 371 25.72 15.90 -25.49
CA ILE A 371 24.41 15.82 -24.84
C ILE A 371 24.42 14.61 -23.91
N LYS A 372 24.16 14.85 -22.62
CA LYS A 372 23.89 13.83 -21.62
C LYS A 372 22.41 13.84 -21.27
N ILE A 373 21.77 12.69 -21.31
CA ILE A 373 20.33 12.52 -21.06
C ILE A 373 20.14 11.45 -19.99
N MET A 374 19.42 11.79 -18.92
CA MET A 374 19.30 10.96 -17.71
C MET A 374 17.85 10.91 -17.23
N GLY A 375 17.37 9.73 -16.87
CA GLY A 375 16.21 9.60 -16.00
C GLY A 375 16.64 9.73 -14.55
N LEU A 376 15.90 10.48 -13.74
CA LEU A 376 16.19 10.70 -12.32
C LEU A 376 15.01 10.25 -11.48
N ASP A 377 15.30 9.64 -10.33
CA ASP A 377 14.31 9.35 -9.29
C ASP A 377 13.55 10.65 -8.94
N PRO A 378 12.20 10.61 -8.81
CA PRO A 378 11.42 11.82 -8.53
C PRO A 378 11.82 12.52 -7.24
N ASP A 379 12.12 11.74 -6.19
CA ASP A 379 12.36 12.21 -4.82
C ASP A 379 13.87 12.33 -4.53
N GLN A 380 14.71 11.66 -5.30
CA GLN A 380 16.15 11.58 -5.10
C GLN A 380 16.91 11.94 -6.39
N ASP A 381 18.05 12.63 -6.29
CA ASP A 381 18.89 12.95 -7.47
C ASP A 381 19.72 11.74 -7.94
N ILE A 382 19.05 10.60 -8.14
CA ILE A 382 19.63 9.29 -8.44
C ILE A 382 19.25 8.87 -9.87
N PRO A 383 20.22 8.52 -10.73
CA PRO A 383 19.93 8.06 -12.08
C PRO A 383 19.22 6.71 -12.15
N TYR A 384 18.22 6.56 -13.03
CA TYR A 384 17.65 5.26 -13.39
C TYR A 384 17.17 5.16 -14.85
N THR A 385 17.01 3.92 -15.32
CA THR A 385 16.54 3.61 -16.68
C THR A 385 15.06 3.92 -16.84
N LEU A 386 14.75 5.08 -17.46
CA LEU A 386 13.40 5.48 -17.87
C LEU A 386 13.06 5.17 -19.33
N PHE A 387 14.06 5.21 -20.22
CA PHE A 387 13.84 5.19 -21.65
C PHE A 387 14.13 3.81 -22.26
N SER A 388 13.32 3.39 -23.23
CA SER A 388 13.60 2.26 -24.11
C SER A 388 14.38 2.69 -25.36
N ARG A 389 14.24 3.97 -25.76
CA ARG A 389 14.94 4.59 -26.88
C ARG A 389 14.96 6.11 -26.69
N VAL A 390 16.02 6.74 -27.16
CA VAL A 390 16.07 8.20 -27.34
C VAL A 390 16.51 8.49 -28.76
N ARG A 391 15.96 9.56 -29.33
CA ARG A 391 16.37 10.08 -30.64
C ARG A 391 16.75 11.53 -30.51
N ILE A 392 17.80 11.91 -31.23
CA ILE A 392 18.36 13.25 -31.20
C ILE A 392 18.35 13.75 -32.65
N LEU A 393 17.62 14.84 -32.88
CA LEU A 393 17.53 15.54 -34.15
C LEU A 393 18.12 16.94 -33.98
N VAL A 394 19.24 17.20 -34.67
CA VAL A 394 19.88 18.52 -34.71
C VAL A 394 19.49 19.20 -36.03
N ARG A 395 18.98 20.44 -35.96
CA ARG A 395 18.61 21.25 -37.14
C ARG A 395 19.51 22.47 -37.30
N GLN A 396 19.97 22.70 -38.52
CA GLN A 396 20.71 23.89 -38.96
C GLN A 396 20.12 24.38 -40.29
N GLY A 397 19.24 25.38 -40.24
CA GLY A 397 18.50 25.82 -41.42
C GLY A 397 17.64 24.69 -42.00
N THR A 398 17.88 24.33 -43.26
CA THR A 398 17.21 23.21 -43.96
C THR A 398 17.89 21.85 -43.71
N ALA A 399 19.13 21.83 -43.22
CA ALA A 399 19.85 20.59 -42.93
C ALA A 399 19.42 20.01 -41.58
N SER A 400 19.26 18.68 -41.52
CA SER A 400 18.97 17.99 -40.27
C SER A 400 19.76 16.69 -40.16
N LYS A 401 20.37 16.46 -39.00
CA LYS A 401 21.06 15.21 -38.67
C LYS A 401 20.33 14.50 -37.54
N TYR A 402 20.16 13.19 -37.69
CA TYR A 402 19.35 12.36 -36.81
C TYR A 402 20.17 11.18 -36.29
N GLU A 403 20.07 10.91 -34.99
CA GLU A 403 20.60 9.72 -34.36
C GLU A 403 19.52 9.07 -33.46
N SER A 404 19.54 7.74 -33.35
CA SER A 404 18.54 6.97 -32.61
C SER A 404 19.21 5.84 -31.86
N GLN A 405 19.22 5.90 -30.53
CA GLN A 405 19.82 4.89 -29.66
C GLN A 405 18.73 4.13 -28.90
N LYS A 406 18.69 2.79 -29.05
CA LYS A 406 17.89 1.90 -28.20
C LYS A 406 18.66 1.63 -26.91
N LEU A 407 17.99 1.67 -25.76
CA LEU A 407 18.60 1.44 -24.45
C LEU A 407 18.19 0.10 -23.86
N THR A 408 19.14 -0.55 -23.21
CA THR A 408 18.94 -1.81 -22.48
C THR A 408 19.61 -1.72 -21.11
N GLY A 409 18.88 -1.27 -20.10
CA GLY A 409 19.36 -1.16 -18.71
C GLY A 409 20.41 -0.05 -18.47
N GLN A 410 20.58 0.87 -19.40
CA GLN A 410 21.45 2.04 -19.24
C GLN A 410 20.74 3.13 -18.43
N GLU A 411 21.45 3.76 -17.49
CA GLU A 411 20.89 4.83 -16.63
C GLU A 411 21.02 6.23 -17.27
N PHE A 412 21.87 6.37 -18.29
CA PHE A 412 22.06 7.60 -19.04
C PHE A 412 22.52 7.32 -20.48
N ILE A 413 22.36 8.32 -21.35
CA ILE A 413 22.98 8.41 -22.67
C ILE A 413 23.99 9.55 -22.64
N GLU A 414 25.12 9.37 -23.31
CA GLU A 414 26.00 10.44 -23.74
C GLU A 414 26.17 10.35 -25.26
N HIS A 415 25.79 11.40 -25.97
CA HIS A 415 25.92 11.50 -27.43
C HIS A 415 26.71 12.75 -27.79
N LYS A 416 27.76 12.59 -28.61
CA LYS A 416 28.58 13.71 -29.10
C LYS A 416 28.04 14.20 -30.43
N ILE A 417 27.59 15.46 -30.46
CA ILE A 417 27.09 16.09 -31.68
C ILE A 417 28.27 16.27 -32.67
N PRO A 418 28.19 15.71 -33.89
CA PRO A 418 29.30 15.73 -34.84
C PRO A 418 29.22 16.98 -35.75
N VAL A 419 29.27 18.18 -35.16
CA VAL A 419 29.07 19.44 -35.91
C VAL A 419 29.99 20.56 -35.43
N ASN A 420 30.75 21.15 -36.36
CA ASN A 420 31.66 22.28 -36.12
C ASN A 420 30.92 23.64 -36.17
N ASP A 421 29.90 23.84 -35.34
CA ASP A 421 29.19 25.13 -35.26
C ASP A 421 29.35 25.78 -33.88
N ASN A 422 30.07 26.89 -33.85
CA ASN A 422 30.30 27.72 -32.65
C ASN A 422 29.29 28.88 -32.53
N THR A 423 28.30 29.00 -33.44
CA THR A 423 27.37 30.15 -33.46
C THR A 423 26.21 30.05 -32.47
N GLY A 424 25.97 28.87 -31.88
CA GLY A 424 24.88 28.64 -30.91
C GLY A 424 23.46 28.72 -31.50
N LYS A 425 23.32 28.80 -32.84
CA LYS A 425 22.04 29.00 -33.54
C LYS A 425 21.27 27.71 -33.87
N MET A 426 21.76 26.55 -33.45
CA MET A 426 21.07 25.27 -33.70
C MET A 426 20.04 24.94 -32.63
N ASP A 427 18.90 24.43 -33.09
CA ASP A 427 17.93 23.73 -32.24
C ASP A 427 18.23 22.22 -32.23
N VAL A 428 18.19 21.64 -31.03
CA VAL A 428 18.24 20.21 -30.78
C VAL A 428 16.88 19.76 -30.27
N TYR A 429 16.32 18.75 -30.92
CA TYR A 429 15.08 18.09 -30.54
C TYR A 429 15.42 16.68 -30.03
N ILE A 430 14.95 16.36 -28.83
CA ILE A 430 15.26 15.12 -28.13
C ILE A 430 13.94 14.38 -27.91
N GLU A 431 13.69 13.35 -28.72
CA GLU A 431 12.52 12.47 -28.57
C GLU A 431 12.81 11.39 -27.53
N LEU A 432 11.98 11.32 -26.50
CA LEU A 432 12.10 10.36 -25.40
C LEU A 432 11.02 9.28 -25.57
N HIS A 433 11.44 8.02 -25.75
CA HIS A 433 10.56 6.86 -25.72
C HIS A 433 10.76 6.10 -24.41
N TRP A 434 9.67 5.94 -23.67
CA TRP A 434 9.63 5.32 -22.35
C TRP A 434 9.76 3.79 -22.40
N GLN A 435 10.03 3.16 -21.26
CA GLN A 435 9.94 1.69 -21.12
C GLN A 435 8.50 1.16 -21.29
N GLY A 436 7.48 2.03 -21.14
CA GLY A 436 6.14 1.81 -21.71
C GLY A 436 5.25 0.89 -20.90
N HIS A 437 5.03 1.20 -19.62
CA HIS A 437 4.21 0.37 -18.71
C HIS A 437 2.73 0.81 -18.65
N TYR A 438 2.46 2.07 -18.98
CA TYR A 438 1.15 2.71 -18.88
C TYR A 438 0.67 3.31 -20.21
N ASN A 439 1.30 2.92 -21.32
CA ASN A 439 1.12 3.49 -22.67
C ASN A 439 1.56 4.96 -22.75
N GLU A 440 2.63 5.33 -22.03
CA GLU A 440 3.21 6.67 -22.05
C GLU A 440 3.52 7.13 -23.51
N PRO A 441 2.94 8.24 -24.01
CA PRO A 441 3.26 8.74 -25.33
C PRO A 441 4.68 9.32 -25.35
N MET A 442 5.32 9.28 -26.52
CA MET A 442 6.61 9.93 -26.75
C MET A 442 6.53 11.41 -26.38
N TYR A 443 7.58 11.93 -25.75
CA TYR A 443 7.67 13.35 -25.38
C TYR A 443 8.97 13.93 -25.95
N THR A 444 8.91 15.18 -26.45
CA THR A 444 10.01 15.81 -27.18
C THR A 444 10.47 17.08 -26.47
N VAL A 445 11.73 17.10 -26.02
CA VAL A 445 12.36 18.31 -25.48
C VAL A 445 13.05 19.08 -26.61
N ARG A 446 12.78 20.38 -26.73
CA ARG A 446 13.56 21.31 -27.56
C ARG A 446 14.55 22.08 -26.69
N MET A 447 15.82 22.12 -27.10
CA MET A 447 16.88 22.92 -26.49
C MET A 447 17.73 23.58 -27.57
N ARG A 448 18.46 24.65 -27.23
CA ARG A 448 19.50 25.20 -28.12
C ARG A 448 20.83 24.48 -27.90
N LEU A 449 21.66 24.41 -28.92
CA LEU A 449 23.02 23.88 -28.82
C LEU A 449 23.97 24.89 -28.14
N THR A 450 23.78 25.04 -26.84
CA THR A 450 24.58 25.91 -25.95
C THR A 450 24.82 25.19 -24.63
N ASP A 451 25.98 25.42 -24.00
CA ASP A 451 26.30 24.82 -22.70
C ASP A 451 25.21 25.18 -21.66
N SER A 452 24.45 24.17 -21.24
CA SER A 452 23.20 24.35 -20.49
C SER A 452 22.78 23.06 -19.76
N THR A 453 21.82 23.17 -18.85
CA THR A 453 21.16 22.01 -18.23
C THR A 453 19.69 22.34 -18.06
N LYS A 454 18.81 21.43 -18.47
CA LYS A 454 17.37 21.48 -18.25
C LYS A 454 16.96 20.27 -17.43
N ASP A 455 16.40 20.52 -16.24
CA ASP A 455 15.59 19.54 -15.53
C ASP A 455 14.15 19.67 -16.01
N VAL A 456 13.49 18.54 -16.24
CA VAL A 456 12.11 18.46 -16.73
C VAL A 456 11.32 17.54 -15.81
N HIS A 457 10.24 18.07 -15.24
CA HIS A 457 9.29 17.32 -14.42
C HIS A 457 8.01 17.11 -15.23
N LEU A 458 7.68 15.85 -15.50
CA LEU A 458 6.53 15.48 -16.32
C LEU A 458 5.55 14.62 -15.53
N PHE A 459 4.27 14.95 -15.60
CA PHE A 459 3.18 14.21 -14.99
C PHE A 459 2.30 13.63 -16.11
N TYR A 460 2.08 12.32 -16.11
CA TYR A 460 1.24 11.63 -17.08
C TYR A 460 0.01 11.02 -16.42
N ASN A 461 -1.17 11.39 -16.91
CA ASN A 461 -2.42 10.78 -16.48
C ASN A 461 -2.87 9.75 -17.54
N PRO A 462 -2.79 8.42 -17.28
CA PRO A 462 -3.16 7.39 -18.24
C PRO A 462 -4.65 7.36 -18.60
N LYS A 463 -5.50 8.13 -17.89
CA LYS A 463 -6.94 8.27 -18.18
C LYS A 463 -7.15 9.18 -19.38
N ARG A 464 -6.29 10.20 -19.51
CA ARG A 464 -6.35 11.27 -20.51
C ARG A 464 -5.31 11.10 -21.62
N SER A 465 -4.29 10.27 -21.38
CA SER A 465 -3.15 10.04 -22.29
C SER A 465 -2.35 11.31 -22.64
N VAL A 466 -2.26 12.26 -21.71
CA VAL A 466 -1.61 13.57 -21.88
C VAL A 466 -0.49 13.74 -20.86
N TRP A 467 0.61 14.37 -21.30
CA TRP A 467 1.70 14.87 -20.45
C TRP A 467 1.42 16.29 -19.99
N ARG A 468 1.74 16.58 -18.74
CA ARG A 468 1.83 17.92 -18.15
C ARG A 468 3.26 18.17 -17.70
N GLU A 469 3.92 19.17 -18.28
CA GLU A 469 5.22 19.67 -17.80
C GLU A 469 4.98 20.66 -16.64
N GLN A 470 5.88 20.66 -15.65
CA GLN A 470 5.93 21.62 -14.53
C GLN A 470 7.15 22.52 -14.66
#